data_AF-A0A7X0F820-F1
#
_entry.id   AF-A0A7X0F820-F1
#
_cell.length_a   1.000
_cell.length_b   1.000
_cell.length_c   1.000
_cell.angle_alpha   90.00
_cell.angle_beta   90.00
_cell.angle_gamma   90.00
#
_symmetry.space_group_name_H-M   'P 1'
#
loop_
_entity.id
_entity.type
_entity.pdbx_description
1 polymer ?
#
loop_
_entity_poly.entity_id
_entity_poly.type
_entity_poly.pdbx_seq_one_letter_code
_entity_poly.pdbx_strand_id
1 'polypeptide(L)' 'MKPRFNDDMSMDAIMRQWPGTIRVMLGHGLICIGCPIASFHTVADAAREHHLDEDMLVRDLTSAMK' A
#
# COMPACT_ATOMS: atom_id res chain seq x y z
N MET A 1 9.44 6.16 -18.01
CA MET A 1 9.19 7.06 -16.87
C MET A 1 8.49 6.22 -15.80
N LYS A 2 9.12 5.96 -14.64
CA LYS A 2 8.45 5.20 -13.55
C LYS A 2 7.22 6.02 -13.10
N PRO A 3 6.05 5.42 -12.88
CA PRO A 3 4.89 6.16 -12.41
C PRO A 3 5.21 6.81 -11.05
N ARG A 4 4.82 8.07 -10.89
CA ARG A 4 4.76 8.71 -9.57
C ARG A 4 3.62 8.04 -8.81
N PHE A 5 3.82 7.76 -7.53
CA PHE A 5 2.77 7.33 -6.63
C PHE A 5 1.53 8.24 -6.78
N ASN A 6 0.35 7.61 -6.84
CA ASN A 6 -0.94 8.29 -6.80
C ASN A 6 -1.82 7.60 -5.76
N ASP A 7 -2.69 8.37 -5.11
CA ASP A 7 -3.46 7.89 -3.96
C ASP A 7 -4.58 6.91 -4.37
N ASP A 8 -4.95 6.90 -5.65
CA ASP A 8 -5.92 5.98 -6.26
C ASP A 8 -5.30 4.62 -6.65
N MET A 9 -3.99 4.41 -6.44
CA MET A 9 -3.33 3.15 -6.77
C MET A 9 -3.85 2.04 -5.86
N SER A 10 -4.18 0.90 -6.45
CA SER A 10 -4.53 -0.27 -5.66
C SER A 10 -3.32 -0.81 -4.89
N MET A 11 -3.58 -1.44 -3.75
CA MET A 11 -2.56 -2.09 -2.94
C MET A 11 -1.76 -3.12 -3.76
N ASP A 12 -2.41 -3.88 -4.65
CA ASP A 12 -1.75 -4.81 -5.58
C ASP A 12 -0.82 -4.08 -6.56
N ALA A 13 -1.27 -2.97 -7.16
CA ALA A 13 -0.45 -2.19 -8.07
C ALA A 13 0.78 -1.60 -7.35
N ILE A 14 0.61 -1.10 -6.12
CA ILE A 14 1.71 -0.58 -5.29
C ILE A 14 2.74 -1.68 -5.01
N MET A 15 2.31 -2.87 -4.57
CA MET A 15 3.21 -3.99 -4.28
C MET A 15 3.94 -4.50 -5.54
N ARG A 16 3.27 -4.54 -6.68
CA ARG A 16 3.88 -4.94 -7.97
C ARG A 16 4.91 -3.93 -8.46
N GLN A 17 4.59 -2.64 -8.36
CA GLN A 17 5.45 -1.56 -8.83
C GLN A 17 6.65 -1.36 -7.89
N TRP A 18 6.44 -1.51 -6.58
CA TRP A 18 7.46 -1.35 -5.55
C TRP A 18 7.42 -2.50 -4.54
N PRO A 19 8.07 -3.64 -4.81
CA PRO A 19 8.07 -4.80 -3.91
C PRO A 19 8.59 -4.51 -2.50
N GLY A 20 9.38 -3.44 -2.29
CA GLY A 20 9.81 -3.00 -0.96
C GLY A 20 8.66 -2.60 -0.03
N THR A 21 7.53 -2.16 -0.59
CA THR A 21 6.33 -1.75 0.17
C THR A 21 5.65 -2.92 0.88
N ILE A 22 5.86 -4.15 0.40
CA ILE A 22 5.32 -5.37 1.01
C ILE A 22 5.72 -5.48 2.49
N ARG A 23 6.99 -5.18 2.81
CA ARG A 23 7.47 -5.23 4.20
C ARG A 23 6.83 -4.14 5.06
N VAL A 24 6.55 -2.97 4.50
CA VAL A 24 5.86 -1.88 5.20
C VAL A 24 4.44 -2.32 5.55
N MET A 25 3.69 -2.84 4.57
CA MET A 25 2.32 -3.33 4.79
C MET A 25 2.26 -4.40 5.88
N LEU A 26 3.16 -5.39 5.83
CA LEU A 26 3.25 -6.42 6.88
C LEU A 26 3.59 -5.83 8.26
N GLY A 27 4.44 -4.80 8.31
CA GLY A 27 4.77 -4.10 9.55
C GLY A 27 3.59 -3.35 10.16
N HIS A 28 2.67 -2.86 9.33
CA HIS A 28 1.39 -2.27 9.75
C HIS A 28 0.28 -3.31 9.96
N GLY A 29 0.60 -4.62 9.90
CA GLY A 29 -0.36 -5.70 10.12
C GLY A 29 -1.29 -5.98 8.94
N LEU A 30 -1.05 -5.35 7.77
CA LEU A 30 -1.84 -5.57 6.56
C LEU A 30 -1.42 -6.86 5.87
N ILE A 31 -2.37 -7.76 5.64
CA ILE A 31 -2.18 -9.03 4.91
C ILE A 31 -2.68 -8.87 3.47
N CYS A 32 -2.17 -7.87 2.76
CA CYS A 32 -2.56 -7.60 1.37
C CYS A 32 -2.01 -8.65 0.39
N ILE A 33 -0.92 -9.33 0.76
CA ILE A 33 -0.24 -10.31 -0.09
C ILE A 33 -1.14 -11.54 -0.28
N GLY A 34 -1.51 -11.81 -1.53
CA GLY A 34 -2.39 -12.93 -1.86
C GLY A 34 -3.86 -12.69 -1.52
N CYS A 35 -4.22 -11.52 -1.01
CA CYS A 35 -5.62 -11.14 -0.83
C CYS A 35 -6.23 -10.78 -2.19
N PRO A 36 -7.29 -11.45 -2.67
CA PRO A 36 -7.90 -11.14 -3.96
C PRO A 36 -8.53 -9.73 -3.99
N ILE A 37 -8.76 -9.13 -2.82
CA ILE A 37 -9.33 -7.79 -2.68
C ILE A 37 -8.27 -6.69 -2.83
N ALA A 38 -6.97 -7.01 -2.74
CA ALA A 38 -5.90 -6.01 -2.82
C ALA A 38 -5.87 -5.22 -4.13
N SER A 39 -6.39 -5.78 -5.22
CA SER A 39 -6.53 -5.08 -6.51
C SER A 39 -7.65 -4.03 -6.52
N PHE A 40 -8.50 -3.99 -5.50
CA PHE A 40 -9.67 -3.12 -5.39
C PHE A 40 -9.61 -2.12 -4.24
N HIS A 41 -8.65 -2.23 -3.32
CA HIS A 41 -8.44 -1.27 -2.24
C HIS A 41 -7.30 -0.31 -2.57
N THR A 42 -7.55 0.97 -2.34
CA THR A 42 -6.53 2.02 -2.24
C THR A 42 -5.82 1.96 -0.89
N VAL A 43 -4.80 2.82 -0.70
CA VAL A 43 -4.16 3.01 0.61
C VAL A 43 -5.18 3.54 1.63
N ALA A 44 -6.04 4.48 1.23
CA ALA A 44 -7.10 5.03 2.08
C ALA A 44 -8.12 3.96 2.50
N ASP A 45 -8.55 3.08 1.57
CA ASP A 45 -9.45 1.98 1.89
C ASP A 45 -8.83 1.03 2.92
N ALA A 46 -7.57 0.66 2.72
CA ALA A 46 -6.84 -0.21 3.64
C ALA A 46 -6.67 0.46 5.01
N ALA A 47 -6.33 1.74 5.06
CA ALA A 47 -6.20 2.48 6.31
C ALA A 47 -7.53 2.54 7.07
N ARG A 48 -8.63 2.86 6.38
CA ARG A 48 -9.97 2.93 6.96
C ARG A 48 -10.43 1.57 7.50
N GLU A 49 -10.29 0.50 6.71
CA GLU A 49 -10.79 -0.84 7.05
C GLU A 49 -9.99 -1.48 8.20
N HIS A 50 -8.71 -1.16 8.30
CA HIS A 50 -7.81 -1.71 9.32
C HIS A 50 -7.54 -0.73 10.48
N HIS A 51 -8.24 0.40 10.53
CA HIS A 51 -8.11 1.43 11.56
C HIS A 51 -6.66 1.95 11.74
N LEU A 52 -5.97 2.17 10.62
CA LEU A 52 -4.61 2.71 10.58
C LEU A 52 -4.64 4.22 10.32
N ASP A 53 -3.55 4.89 10.71
CA ASP A 53 -3.27 6.27 10.31
C ASP A 53 -2.82 6.28 8.83
N GLU A 54 -3.65 6.85 7.97
CA GLU A 54 -3.41 6.92 6.52
C GLU A 54 -2.14 7.71 6.18
N ASP A 55 -1.93 8.86 6.82
CA ASP A 55 -0.77 9.72 6.56
C ASP A 55 0.54 8.99 6.92
N MET A 56 0.53 8.27 8.05
CA MET A 56 1.66 7.44 8.47
C MET A 56 1.92 6.30 7.48
N LEU A 57 0.86 5.61 7.04
CA LEU A 57 0.97 4.52 6.08
C LEU A 57 1.52 5.01 4.73
N VAL A 58 0.98 6.11 4.19
CA VAL A 58 1.43 6.73 2.93
C VAL A 58 2.89 7.15 3.03
N ARG A 59 3.31 7.78 4.13
CA ARG A 59 4.69 8.19 4.35
C ARG A 59 5.65 6.99 4.34
N ASP A 60 5.31 5.95 5.08
CA ASP A 60 6.17 4.76 5.19
C ASP A 60 6.24 4.00 3.87
N LEU A 61 5.11 3.87 3.15
CA LEU A 61 5.06 3.28 1.81
C LEU A 61 5.94 4.06 0.84
N THR A 62 5.79 5.38 0.80
CA THR A 62 6.56 6.27 -0.09
C THR A 62 8.07 6.16 0.18
N SER A 63 8.48 5.99 1.44
CA SER A 63 9.89 5.78 1.80
C SER A 63 10.50 4.48 1.24
N ALA A 64 9.65 3.48 0.97
CA ALA A 64 10.05 2.18 0.45
C ALA A 64 9.98 2.08 -1.10
N MET A 65 9.47 3.11 -1.79
CA MET A 65 9.34 3.15 -3.24
C MET A 65 10.66 3.57 -3.91
N LYS A 66 11.43 2.61 -4.45
CA LYS A 66 12.70 2.83 -5.18
C LYS A 66 12.61 2.59 -6.69
#